data_AF-A0A941R8M3-F1
#
_entry.id   AF-A0A941R8M3-F1
#
_cell.length_a   1.000
_cell.length_b   1.000
_cell.length_c   1.000
_cell.angle_alpha   90.00
_cell.angle_beta   90.00
_cell.angle_gamma   90.00
#
_symmetry.space_group_name_H-M   'P 1'
#
loop_
_entity.id
_entity.type
_entity.pdbx_description
1 polymer ?
#
loop_
_entity_poly.entity_id
_entity_poly.type
_entity_poly.pdbx_seq_one_letter_code
_entity_poly.pdbx_strand_id
1 'polypeptide(L)'
;MTKEIPTSGTKLFFTYAQPTDAHLQQGDILAKTPELISVIEQVHPYYKNSTYTHFIVLTQSCDLVRRDGTNPKSHYLTLAAIRPLTIVIERELQKYQSDLARKAMVCKDSLRERLNHFVEQLLNNNSGEFFYLHPQPDLGFSEPSCAFLRLSVSIKSSMHYQTCYNARLLSLDQIFQSKLGWLVGNMYSRVGTDDWVPKEATEAQFSQKVKDVLEGHCDFVDAKKLKAAENLSTPELLEKTKHELREFIQNTKVPQRREEILRAVEEVVTGMGKIATPDEAKQLKLRLSNHPKFKEFTK
;
A
#
# COMPACT_ATOMS: atom_id res chain seq x y z
N MET A 1 38.01 21.69 0.63
CA MET A 1 37.54 21.21 1.95
C MET A 1 37.84 19.73 2.05
N THR A 2 38.91 19.41 2.77
CA THR A 2 39.35 18.06 3.11
C THR A 2 38.26 17.40 3.97
N LYS A 3 37.68 16.29 3.51
CA LYS A 3 36.79 15.47 4.35
C LYS A 3 37.66 14.85 5.44
N GLU A 4 37.33 15.13 6.71
CA GLU A 4 37.77 14.28 7.81
C GLU A 4 37.16 12.90 7.57
N ILE A 5 38.02 11.92 7.27
CA ILE A 5 37.65 10.51 7.25
C ILE A 5 37.32 10.18 8.70
N PRO A 6 36.11 9.68 9.03
CA PRO A 6 35.77 9.33 10.39
C PRO A 6 36.80 8.34 10.93
N THR A 7 37.37 8.72 12.06
CA THR A 7 38.35 7.96 12.82
C THR A 7 37.89 6.53 13.03
N SER A 8 38.82 5.60 12.82
CA SER A 8 38.75 4.19 13.22
C SER A 8 38.16 4.08 14.64
N GLY A 9 36.87 3.76 14.77
CA GLY A 9 36.20 3.65 16.07
C GLY A 9 34.68 3.46 16.04
N THR A 10 33.95 3.99 15.05
CA THR A 10 32.49 3.84 15.00
C THR A 10 32.11 2.42 14.56
N LYS A 11 31.55 1.64 15.50
CA LYS A 11 31.06 0.28 15.22
C LYS A 11 29.79 0.37 14.37
N LEU A 12 29.93 0.02 13.09
CA LEU A 12 28.79 -0.11 12.18
C LEU A 12 27.85 -1.23 12.62
N PHE A 13 26.55 -1.02 12.42
CA PHE A 13 25.58 -2.10 12.48
C PHE A 13 25.88 -3.14 11.39
N PHE A 14 25.61 -4.43 11.66
CA PHE A 14 26.08 -5.55 10.83
C PHE A 14 25.59 -5.54 9.38
N THR A 15 24.57 -4.74 9.05
CA THR A 15 24.08 -4.58 7.68
C THR A 15 24.90 -3.60 6.85
N TYR A 16 25.82 -2.85 7.47
CA TYR A 16 26.58 -1.78 6.85
C TYR A 16 28.07 -2.09 6.78
N ALA A 17 28.69 -1.53 5.76
CA ALA A 17 30.12 -1.45 5.58
C ALA A 17 30.52 0.01 5.35
N GLN A 18 31.80 0.31 5.59
CA GLN A 18 32.36 1.60 5.19
C GLN A 18 32.32 1.72 3.66
N PRO A 19 31.89 2.86 3.10
CA PRO A 19 31.91 3.05 1.66
C PRO A 19 33.33 2.91 1.12
N THR A 20 33.51 2.15 0.05
CA THR A 20 34.81 2.04 -0.63
C THR A 20 34.98 3.19 -1.62
N ASP A 21 36.18 3.78 -1.67
CA ASP A 21 36.45 5.01 -2.44
C ASP A 21 36.51 4.85 -3.97
N ALA A 22 36.20 3.67 -4.50
CA ALA A 22 36.32 3.44 -5.94
C ALA A 22 35.07 3.89 -6.72
N HIS A 23 33.89 3.37 -6.37
CA HIS A 23 32.68 3.49 -7.18
C HIS A 23 31.42 3.41 -6.31
N LEU A 24 30.28 3.89 -6.85
CA LEU A 24 28.96 3.60 -6.29
C LEU A 24 28.68 2.09 -6.33
N GLN A 25 27.95 1.60 -5.34
CA GLN A 25 27.51 0.21 -5.19
C GLN A 25 26.01 0.14 -4.98
N GLN A 26 25.41 -1.00 -5.35
CA GLN A 26 24.05 -1.32 -4.95
C GLN A 26 23.97 -1.31 -3.41
N GLY A 27 22.95 -0.67 -2.86
CA GLY A 27 22.82 -0.51 -1.42
C GLY A 27 23.55 0.72 -0.84
N ASP A 28 24.21 1.54 -1.66
CA ASP A 28 24.71 2.83 -1.19
C ASP A 28 23.56 3.73 -0.75
N ILE A 29 23.62 4.21 0.49
CA ILE A 29 22.70 5.18 1.07
C ILE A 29 23.22 6.57 0.77
N LEU A 30 22.36 7.39 0.17
CA LEU A 30 22.66 8.75 -0.27
C LEU A 30 21.94 9.74 0.65
N ALA A 31 22.70 10.69 1.19
CA ALA A 31 22.17 11.84 1.89
C ALA A 31 21.38 12.74 0.96
N LYS A 32 20.36 13.41 1.49
CA LYS A 32 19.50 14.33 0.74
C LYS A 32 20.18 15.70 0.56
N THR A 33 21.31 15.73 -0.14
CA THR A 33 22.06 16.96 -0.43
C THR A 33 21.29 17.88 -1.38
N PRO A 34 21.47 19.21 -1.33
CA PRO A 34 20.82 20.15 -2.25
C PRO A 34 21.00 19.80 -3.74
N GLU A 35 22.19 19.34 -4.12
CA GLU A 35 22.53 18.96 -5.49
C GLU A 35 21.73 17.73 -5.94
N LEU A 36 21.67 16.69 -5.10
CA LEU A 36 20.89 15.50 -5.37
C LEU A 36 19.39 15.82 -5.43
N ILE A 37 18.88 16.64 -4.52
CA ILE A 37 17.47 17.07 -4.56
C ILE A 37 17.17 17.75 -5.90
N SER A 38 18.01 18.68 -6.35
CA SER A 38 17.81 19.39 -7.62
C SER A 38 17.70 18.43 -8.81
N VAL A 39 18.49 17.35 -8.84
CA VAL A 39 18.39 16.30 -9.86
C VAL A 39 17.06 15.55 -9.74
N ILE A 40 16.71 15.11 -8.54
CA ILE A 40 15.51 14.29 -8.31
C ILE A 40 14.23 15.08 -8.63
N GLU A 41 14.20 16.38 -8.34
CA GLU A 41 13.05 17.25 -8.62
C GLU A 41 12.71 17.34 -10.11
N GLN A 42 13.70 17.23 -10.99
CA GLN A 42 13.50 17.25 -12.44
C GLN A 42 12.72 16.01 -12.92
N VAL A 43 12.81 14.91 -12.17
CA VAL A 43 12.20 13.63 -12.55
C VAL A 43 10.94 13.35 -11.74
N HIS A 44 10.91 13.73 -10.46
CA HIS A 44 9.78 13.48 -9.57
C HIS A 44 9.67 14.52 -8.44
N PRO A 45 8.91 15.62 -8.65
CA PRO A 45 8.82 16.76 -7.73
C PRO A 45 8.38 16.44 -6.30
N TYR A 46 7.61 15.37 -6.09
CA TYR A 46 7.09 15.00 -4.76
C TYR A 46 8.18 14.56 -3.78
N TYR A 47 9.39 14.23 -4.23
CA TYR A 47 10.49 13.81 -3.35
C TYR A 47 11.14 14.97 -2.56
N LYS A 48 10.72 16.23 -2.80
CA LYS A 48 11.01 17.36 -1.91
C LYS A 48 10.46 17.15 -0.51
N ASN A 49 9.35 16.42 -0.38
CA ASN A 49 8.66 16.23 0.89
C ASN A 49 9.65 15.74 1.98
N SER A 50 9.55 16.34 3.17
CA SER A 50 10.45 16.08 4.30
C SER A 50 10.41 14.64 4.80
N THR A 51 9.35 13.89 4.51
CA THR A 51 9.23 12.47 4.85
C THR A 51 10.12 11.54 4.02
N TYR A 52 10.74 12.05 2.94
CA TYR A 52 11.82 11.35 2.24
C TYR A 52 13.15 11.89 2.76
N THR A 53 13.87 11.08 3.53
CA THR A 53 15.05 11.53 4.27
C THR A 53 16.34 11.18 3.56
N HIS A 54 16.39 10.08 2.83
CA HIS A 54 17.56 9.59 2.11
C HIS A 54 17.14 8.86 0.82
N PHE A 55 18.11 8.42 0.03
CA PHE A 55 17.89 7.50 -1.10
C PHE A 55 18.81 6.29 -0.98
N ILE A 56 18.44 5.17 -1.61
CA ILE A 56 19.30 4.00 -1.75
C ILE A 56 19.50 3.66 -3.22
N VAL A 57 20.73 3.29 -3.60
CA VAL A 57 21.05 2.83 -4.95
C VAL A 57 20.53 1.41 -5.16
N LEU A 58 19.71 1.21 -6.18
CA LEU A 58 19.18 -0.10 -6.59
C LEU A 58 19.92 -0.71 -7.78
N THR A 59 20.61 0.10 -8.59
CA THR A 59 21.39 -0.40 -9.74
C THR A 59 22.49 -1.35 -9.27
N GLN A 60 22.69 -2.46 -9.98
CA GLN A 60 23.67 -3.48 -9.62
C GLN A 60 25.10 -2.93 -9.63
N SER A 61 25.90 -3.27 -8.62
CA SER A 61 27.27 -2.77 -8.44
C SER A 61 28.18 -3.03 -9.65
N CYS A 62 28.03 -4.16 -10.33
CA CYS A 62 28.83 -4.51 -11.50
C CYS A 62 28.64 -3.56 -12.69
N ASP A 63 27.45 -2.94 -12.82
CA ASP A 63 27.16 -1.97 -13.86
C ASP A 63 27.56 -0.54 -13.46
N LEU A 64 27.94 -0.30 -12.20
CA LEU A 64 28.33 1.00 -11.63
C LEU A 64 29.84 1.26 -11.60
N VAL A 65 30.64 0.26 -11.94
CA VAL A 65 32.10 0.35 -12.00
C VAL A 65 32.53 1.33 -13.09
N ARG A 66 33.40 2.28 -12.75
CA ARG A 66 34.03 3.21 -13.69
C ARG A 66 35.41 2.70 -14.08
N ARG A 67 35.53 2.09 -15.25
CA ARG A 67 36.83 1.67 -15.80
C ARG A 67 37.49 2.89 -16.46
N ASP A 68 38.75 3.15 -16.14
CA ASP A 68 39.58 4.20 -16.74
C ASP A 68 38.99 5.62 -16.67
N GLY A 69 38.30 5.94 -15.57
CA GLY A 69 37.71 7.27 -15.33
C GLY A 69 36.46 7.59 -16.18
N THR A 70 36.02 6.65 -17.01
CA THR A 70 34.85 6.81 -17.88
C THR A 70 33.51 6.65 -17.13
N ASN A 71 32.40 6.82 -17.86
CA ASN A 71 31.06 6.58 -17.35
C ASN A 71 30.85 5.08 -17.01
N PRO A 72 30.02 4.76 -16.00
CA PRO A 72 29.63 3.38 -15.73
C PRO A 72 28.90 2.77 -16.92
N LYS A 73 28.88 1.43 -16.99
CA LYS A 73 28.16 0.68 -18.04
C LYS A 73 26.66 0.97 -18.02
N SER A 74 26.07 1.13 -16.84
CA SER A 74 24.64 1.45 -16.75
C SER A 74 24.35 2.84 -17.31
N HIS A 75 23.43 2.93 -18.26
CA HIS A 75 22.92 4.22 -18.74
C HIS A 75 22.09 4.97 -17.69
N TYR A 76 21.47 4.23 -16.75
CA TYR A 76 20.61 4.79 -15.71
C TYR A 76 21.01 4.32 -14.31
N LEU A 77 20.92 5.24 -13.35
CA LEU A 77 20.95 4.96 -11.93
C LEU A 77 19.53 4.89 -11.42
N THR A 78 19.15 3.76 -10.82
CA THR A 78 17.86 3.59 -10.18
C THR A 78 18.04 3.78 -8.68
N LEU A 79 17.25 4.68 -8.11
CA LEU A 79 17.26 5.05 -6.69
C LEU A 79 15.89 4.77 -6.09
N ALA A 80 15.82 4.18 -4.90
CA ALA A 80 14.60 4.13 -4.10
C ALA A 80 14.62 5.17 -2.99
N ALA A 81 13.47 5.76 -2.70
CA ALA A 81 13.34 6.71 -1.61
C ALA A 81 13.32 6.00 -0.24
N ILE A 82 14.03 6.56 0.73
CA ILE A 82 14.05 6.11 2.13
C ILE A 82 13.15 7.03 2.95
N ARG A 83 12.33 6.43 3.83
CA ARG A 83 11.45 7.15 4.75
C ARG A 83 11.50 6.53 6.15
N PRO A 84 11.10 7.27 7.20
CA PRO A 84 11.04 6.75 8.55
C PRO A 84 10.20 5.47 8.65
N LEU A 85 10.63 4.54 9.49
CA LEU A 85 9.95 3.28 9.79
C LEU A 85 8.51 3.54 10.27
N THR A 86 8.29 4.59 11.05
CA THR A 86 6.97 4.98 11.58
C THR A 86 5.92 5.08 10.49
N ILE A 87 6.28 5.60 9.31
CA ILE A 87 5.37 5.72 8.17
C ILE A 87 4.94 4.35 7.64
N VAL A 88 5.84 3.37 7.64
CA VAL A 88 5.53 1.98 7.23
C VAL A 88 4.59 1.34 8.24
N ILE A 89 4.87 1.49 9.53
CA ILE A 89 4.06 0.93 10.62
C ILE A 89 2.65 1.55 10.63
N GLU A 90 2.55 2.88 10.53
CA GLU A 90 1.27 3.58 10.47
C GLU A 90 0.44 3.13 9.28
N ARG A 91 1.05 2.97 8.10
CA ARG A 91 0.35 2.47 6.90
C ARG A 91 -0.14 1.03 7.07
N GLU A 92 0.62 0.17 7.74
CA GLU A 92 0.17 -1.20 8.01
C GLU A 92 -0.99 -1.20 9.01
N LEU A 93 -0.90 -0.43 10.10
CA LEU A 93 -1.96 -0.31 11.11
C LEU A 93 -3.27 0.23 10.52
N GLN A 94 -3.18 1.23 9.64
CA GLN A 94 -4.34 1.87 8.99
C GLN A 94 -5.21 0.90 8.17
N LYS A 95 -4.64 -0.21 7.69
CA LYS A 95 -5.39 -1.27 6.97
C LYS A 95 -6.43 -1.94 7.84
N TYR A 96 -6.25 -1.93 9.16
CA TYR A 96 -7.11 -2.65 10.10
C TYR A 96 -7.85 -1.71 11.08
N GLN A 97 -7.53 -0.41 11.07
CA GLN A 97 -8.13 0.59 11.94
C GLN A 97 -9.29 1.33 11.25
N SER A 98 -10.38 1.54 11.99
CA SER A 98 -11.42 2.52 11.65
C SER A 98 -10.92 3.95 11.87
N ASP A 99 -11.62 4.96 11.37
CA ASP A 99 -11.19 6.36 11.51
C ASP A 99 -11.04 6.82 12.96
N LEU A 100 -11.91 6.34 13.87
CA LEU A 100 -11.77 6.60 15.31
C LEU A 100 -10.51 5.93 15.88
N ALA A 101 -10.28 4.65 15.53
CA ALA A 101 -9.13 3.90 15.99
C ALA A 101 -7.80 4.49 15.48
N ARG A 102 -7.78 5.01 14.24
CA ARG A 102 -6.63 5.74 13.67
C ARG A 102 -6.32 7.00 14.47
N LYS A 103 -7.33 7.83 14.76
CA LYS A 103 -7.15 9.06 15.56
C LYS A 103 -6.65 8.76 16.98
N ALA A 104 -7.11 7.67 17.57
CA ALA A 104 -6.69 7.23 18.91
C ALA A 104 -5.40 6.39 18.92
N MET A 105 -4.83 6.06 17.75
CA MET A 105 -3.66 5.18 17.62
C MET A 105 -3.81 3.82 18.33
N VAL A 106 -5.01 3.25 18.29
CA VAL A 106 -5.32 1.95 18.92
C VAL A 106 -5.64 0.88 17.87
N CYS A 107 -5.31 -0.38 18.17
CA CYS A 107 -5.65 -1.51 17.32
C CYS A 107 -6.28 -2.64 18.15
N LYS A 108 -6.99 -3.55 17.49
CA LYS A 108 -7.55 -4.73 18.16
C LYS A 108 -6.41 -5.65 18.61
N ASP A 109 -6.48 -6.15 19.84
CA ASP A 109 -5.45 -7.03 20.40
C ASP A 109 -5.30 -8.33 19.59
N SER A 110 -6.38 -8.81 18.97
CA SER A 110 -6.37 -9.98 18.08
C SER A 110 -5.46 -9.84 16.85
N LEU A 111 -4.99 -8.64 16.52
CA LEU A 111 -4.06 -8.40 15.40
C LEU A 111 -2.59 -8.42 15.83
N ARG A 112 -2.30 -8.55 17.13
CA ARG A 112 -0.95 -8.46 17.70
C ARG A 112 0.03 -9.44 17.04
N GLU A 113 -0.33 -10.71 16.92
CA GLU A 113 0.55 -11.73 16.31
C GLU A 113 0.88 -11.40 14.85
N ARG A 114 -0.12 -10.99 14.08
CA ARG A 114 0.04 -10.61 12.67
C ARG A 114 0.95 -9.38 12.52
N LEU A 115 0.75 -8.36 13.35
CA LEU A 115 1.56 -7.14 13.33
C LEU A 115 3.00 -7.42 13.79
N ASN A 116 3.19 -8.27 14.80
CA ASN A 116 4.52 -8.72 15.23
C ASN A 116 5.23 -9.45 14.08
N HIS A 117 4.56 -10.38 13.42
CA HIS A 117 5.12 -11.08 12.27
C HIS A 117 5.49 -10.11 11.13
N PHE A 118 4.64 -9.12 10.84
CA PHE A 118 4.96 -8.09 9.84
C PHE A 118 6.24 -7.32 10.21
N VAL A 119 6.35 -6.85 11.45
CA VAL A 119 7.54 -6.12 11.93
C VAL A 119 8.77 -7.01 11.89
N GLU A 120 8.66 -8.29 12.28
CA GLU A 120 9.75 -9.26 12.19
C GLU A 120 10.22 -9.47 10.74
N GLN A 121 9.29 -9.67 9.80
CA GLN A 121 9.62 -9.78 8.37
C GLN A 121 10.29 -8.50 7.85
N LEU A 122 9.84 -7.34 8.32
CA LEU A 122 10.42 -6.05 7.94
C LEU A 122 11.85 -5.89 8.45
N LEU A 123 12.08 -6.07 9.75
CA LEU A 123 13.40 -5.93 10.38
C LEU A 123 14.41 -6.95 9.84
N ASN A 124 13.95 -8.16 9.51
CA ASN A 124 14.77 -9.18 8.89
C ASN A 124 14.97 -8.98 7.38
N ASN A 125 14.46 -7.90 6.77
CA ASN A 125 14.55 -7.64 5.33
C ASN A 125 13.95 -8.76 4.46
N ASN A 126 12.86 -9.37 4.90
CA ASN A 126 12.13 -10.40 4.14
C ASN A 126 10.87 -9.85 3.46
N SER A 127 10.55 -8.57 3.67
CA SER A 127 9.46 -7.90 2.96
C SER A 127 9.84 -7.55 1.53
N GLY A 128 9.02 -7.96 0.55
CA GLY A 128 9.27 -7.65 -0.87
C GLY A 128 9.10 -6.18 -1.25
N GLU A 129 8.43 -5.38 -0.40
CA GLU A 129 8.11 -3.97 -0.71
C GLU A 129 9.08 -2.97 -0.05
N PHE A 130 9.73 -3.40 1.03
CA PHE A 130 10.50 -2.56 1.91
C PHE A 130 11.86 -3.18 2.23
N PHE A 131 12.87 -2.35 2.37
CA PHE A 131 14.16 -2.75 2.92
C PHE A 131 14.45 -1.93 4.17
N TYR A 132 14.44 -2.55 5.33
CA TYR A 132 14.78 -1.96 6.61
C TYR A 132 16.26 -1.55 6.69
N LEU A 133 16.45 -0.35 7.24
CA LEU A 133 17.72 0.31 7.45
C LEU A 133 17.79 0.77 8.92
N HIS A 134 18.78 0.25 9.64
CA HIS A 134 19.00 0.55 11.05
C HIS A 134 19.70 1.91 11.22
N PRO A 135 19.34 2.73 12.23
CA PRO A 135 19.98 4.02 12.43
C PRO A 135 21.49 3.89 12.72
N GLN A 136 22.25 4.85 12.23
CA GLN A 136 23.65 5.14 12.50
C GLN A 136 23.80 6.66 12.74
N PRO A 137 23.39 7.18 13.92
CA PRO A 137 23.37 8.62 14.19
C PRO A 137 24.73 9.31 14.01
N ASP A 138 25.81 8.63 14.41
CA ASP A 138 27.19 9.12 14.29
C ASP A 138 27.62 9.39 12.85
N LEU A 139 26.91 8.79 11.88
CA LEU A 139 27.17 8.90 10.45
C LEU A 139 26.05 9.66 9.74
N GLY A 140 25.23 10.45 10.46
CA GLY A 140 24.18 11.29 9.88
C GLY A 140 22.90 10.54 9.49
N PHE A 141 22.74 9.28 9.89
CA PHE A 141 21.56 8.46 9.62
C PHE A 141 20.81 8.16 10.93
N SER A 142 20.09 9.13 11.47
CA SER A 142 19.68 9.11 12.90
C SER A 142 18.43 8.28 13.22
N GLU A 143 17.60 7.95 12.25
CA GLU A 143 16.28 7.33 12.49
C GLU A 143 16.13 5.96 11.83
N PRO A 144 15.41 5.02 12.47
CA PRO A 144 15.05 3.75 11.84
C PRO A 144 14.19 4.02 10.62
N SER A 145 14.57 3.44 9.49
CA SER A 145 13.98 3.79 8.20
C SER A 145 13.77 2.55 7.33
N CYS A 146 12.97 2.72 6.28
CA CYS A 146 12.82 1.73 5.23
C CYS A 146 13.02 2.38 3.86
N ALA A 147 13.75 1.71 2.97
CA ALA A 147 13.69 2.00 1.54
C ALA A 147 12.37 1.46 0.99
N PHE A 148 11.64 2.29 0.25
CA PHE A 148 10.39 1.93 -0.41
C PHE A 148 10.74 1.46 -1.81
N LEU A 149 10.93 0.15 -1.97
CA LEU A 149 11.55 -0.40 -3.18
C LEU A 149 10.71 -0.16 -4.44
N ARG A 150 9.37 -0.10 -4.30
CA ARG A 150 8.44 0.25 -5.38
C ARG A 150 8.44 1.74 -5.75
N LEU A 151 8.97 2.61 -4.89
CA LEU A 151 9.11 4.05 -5.15
C LEU A 151 10.51 4.32 -5.71
N SER A 152 10.83 3.64 -6.81
CA SER A 152 12.10 3.77 -7.51
C SER A 152 12.03 4.84 -8.60
N VAL A 153 13.09 5.62 -8.76
CA VAL A 153 13.27 6.60 -9.84
C VAL A 153 14.57 6.33 -10.58
N SER A 154 14.54 6.45 -11.91
CA SER A 154 15.72 6.28 -12.76
C SER A 154 16.22 7.63 -13.26
N ILE A 155 17.51 7.91 -13.07
CA ILE A 155 18.19 9.13 -13.51
C ILE A 155 19.38 8.76 -14.41
N LYS A 156 19.78 9.64 -15.34
CA LYS A 156 20.89 9.35 -16.28
C LYS A 156 22.24 9.27 -15.55
N SER A 157 22.95 8.15 -15.69
CA SER A 157 24.27 7.96 -15.07
C SER A 157 25.30 8.96 -15.58
N SER A 158 25.31 9.22 -16.90
CA SER A 158 26.28 10.13 -17.53
C SER A 158 26.18 11.58 -17.03
N MET A 159 25.04 11.97 -16.46
CA MET A 159 24.81 13.32 -15.96
C MET A 159 24.88 13.40 -14.43
N HIS A 160 24.44 12.34 -13.72
CA HIS A 160 24.13 12.45 -12.29
C HIS A 160 24.97 11.53 -11.39
N TYR A 161 25.82 10.67 -11.96
CA TYR A 161 26.63 9.74 -11.17
C TYR A 161 27.48 10.44 -10.12
N GLN A 162 28.20 11.50 -10.51
CA GLN A 162 29.08 12.20 -9.58
C GLN A 162 28.30 12.85 -8.43
N THR A 163 27.11 13.39 -8.71
CA THR A 163 26.21 13.94 -7.68
C THR A 163 25.82 12.87 -6.68
N CYS A 164 25.40 11.69 -7.15
CA CYS A 164 25.07 10.56 -6.28
C CYS A 164 26.28 10.06 -5.48
N TYR A 165 27.44 9.93 -6.14
CA TYR A 165 28.69 9.53 -5.49
C TYR A 165 29.08 10.49 -4.36
N ASN A 166 28.96 11.79 -4.59
CA ASN A 166 29.28 12.81 -3.59
C ASN A 166 28.30 12.81 -2.41
N ALA A 167 27.04 12.44 -2.67
CA ALA A 167 25.99 12.33 -1.67
C ALA A 167 26.04 11.01 -0.85
N ARG A 168 26.92 10.07 -1.21
CA ARG A 168 27.04 8.77 -0.52
C ARG A 168 27.46 8.95 0.94
N LEU A 169 26.70 8.31 1.81
CA LEU A 169 26.83 8.36 3.27
C LEU A 169 27.31 7.03 3.84
N LEU A 170 26.64 5.94 3.46
CA LEU A 170 26.85 4.58 3.96
C LEU A 170 26.73 3.58 2.81
N SER A 171 27.29 2.40 2.98
CA SER A 171 27.12 1.27 2.05
C SER A 171 26.58 0.06 2.81
N LEU A 172 25.73 -0.73 2.17
CA LEU A 172 25.37 -2.04 2.71
C LEU A 172 26.58 -2.98 2.65
N ASP A 173 26.69 -3.90 3.61
CA ASP A 173 27.60 -5.03 3.52
C ASP A 173 27.21 -5.97 2.36
N GLN A 174 28.18 -6.70 1.80
CA GLN A 174 28.01 -7.55 0.61
C GLN A 174 26.83 -8.53 0.69
N ILE A 175 26.58 -9.11 1.87
CA ILE A 175 25.45 -10.04 2.05
C ILE A 175 24.12 -9.29 1.89
N PHE A 176 24.03 -8.07 2.42
CA PHE A 176 22.83 -7.24 2.36
C PHE A 176 22.65 -6.58 0.99
N GLN A 177 23.74 -6.26 0.28
CA GLN A 177 23.68 -5.88 -1.14
C GLN A 177 23.05 -7.00 -1.96
N SER A 178 23.51 -8.24 -1.77
CA SER A 178 22.98 -9.42 -2.46
C SER A 178 21.50 -9.63 -2.15
N LYS A 179 21.10 -9.47 -0.88
CA LYS A 179 19.70 -9.56 -0.45
C LYS A 179 18.82 -8.48 -1.07
N LEU A 180 19.29 -7.23 -1.10
CA LEU A 180 18.62 -6.13 -1.78
C LEU A 180 18.45 -6.43 -3.28
N GLY A 181 19.51 -6.91 -3.93
CA GLY A 181 19.48 -7.33 -5.33
C GLY A 181 18.45 -8.45 -5.60
N TRP A 182 18.33 -9.44 -4.70
CA TRP A 182 17.32 -10.48 -4.80
C TRP A 182 15.89 -9.94 -4.64
N LEU A 183 15.64 -9.05 -3.67
CA LEU A 183 14.34 -8.42 -3.48
C LEU A 183 13.93 -7.57 -4.68
N VAL A 184 14.86 -6.76 -5.19
CA VAL A 184 14.65 -5.95 -6.40
C VAL A 184 14.42 -6.85 -7.62
N GLY A 185 15.21 -7.91 -7.75
CA GLY A 185 15.04 -8.95 -8.76
C GLY A 185 13.62 -9.50 -8.74
N ASN A 186 13.15 -9.97 -7.59
CA ASN A 186 11.80 -10.54 -7.43
C ASN A 186 10.66 -9.56 -7.77
N MET A 187 10.83 -8.25 -7.53
CA MET A 187 9.81 -7.27 -7.88
C MET A 187 9.62 -7.12 -9.39
N TYR A 188 10.70 -7.26 -10.17
CA TYR A 188 10.70 -7.06 -11.62
C TYR A 188 10.79 -8.37 -12.41
N SER A 189 11.20 -9.47 -11.78
CA SER A 189 11.18 -10.82 -12.35
C SER A 189 9.75 -11.35 -12.31
N ARG A 190 8.92 -10.89 -13.24
CA ARG A 190 7.81 -11.71 -13.68
C ARG A 190 8.42 -12.81 -14.55
N VAL A 191 8.31 -14.06 -14.13
CA VAL A 191 8.54 -15.18 -15.05
C VAL A 191 7.49 -15.03 -16.14
N GLY A 192 7.92 -14.71 -17.36
CA GLY A 192 7.03 -14.66 -18.51
C GLY A 192 6.54 -16.07 -18.80
N THR A 193 5.37 -16.42 -18.28
CA THR A 193 4.62 -17.57 -18.75
C THR A 193 3.83 -17.14 -19.97
N ASP A 194 3.61 -18.05 -20.91
CA ASP A 194 2.66 -17.76 -21.99
C ASP A 194 1.29 -17.45 -21.39
N ASP A 195 0.70 -16.33 -21.81
CA ASP A 195 -0.69 -16.02 -21.49
C ASP A 195 -1.62 -16.90 -22.32
N TRP A 196 -2.85 -17.11 -21.83
CA TRP A 196 -3.87 -17.87 -22.56
C TRP A 196 -4.16 -17.24 -23.94
N VAL A 197 -3.96 -15.94 -24.11
CA VAL A 197 -4.19 -15.21 -25.37
C VAL A 197 -2.87 -14.60 -25.85
N PRO A 198 -2.54 -14.68 -27.16
CA PRO A 198 -3.30 -15.35 -28.23
C PRO A 198 -2.97 -16.84 -28.36
N LYS A 199 -2.07 -17.38 -27.53
CA LYS A 199 -1.40 -18.66 -27.79
C LYS A 199 -2.32 -19.87 -27.65
N GLU A 200 -3.07 -19.94 -26.55
CA GLU A 200 -3.92 -21.10 -26.21
C GLU A 200 -5.41 -20.86 -26.51
N ALA A 201 -5.80 -19.60 -26.68
CA ALA A 201 -7.17 -19.17 -26.95
C ALA A 201 -7.20 -17.77 -27.57
N THR A 202 -8.27 -17.49 -28.32
CA THR A 202 -8.63 -16.12 -28.67
C THR A 202 -9.17 -15.36 -27.45
N GLU A 203 -9.15 -14.02 -27.50
CA GLU A 203 -9.69 -13.18 -26.42
C GLU A 203 -11.16 -13.50 -26.07
N ALA A 204 -11.97 -13.83 -27.09
CA ALA A 204 -13.36 -14.23 -26.92
C ALA A 204 -13.48 -15.59 -26.20
N GLN A 205 -12.68 -16.59 -26.60
CA GLN A 205 -12.68 -17.91 -25.98
C GLN A 205 -12.19 -17.87 -24.53
N PHE A 206 -11.14 -17.10 -24.25
CA PHE A 206 -10.65 -16.94 -22.88
C PHE A 206 -11.66 -16.20 -22.01
N SER A 207 -12.27 -15.13 -22.52
CA SER A 207 -13.34 -14.41 -21.81
C SER A 207 -14.53 -15.31 -21.48
N GLN A 208 -14.94 -16.18 -22.42
CA GLN A 208 -16.00 -17.15 -22.16
C GLN A 208 -15.58 -18.15 -21.09
N LYS A 209 -14.36 -18.68 -21.16
CA LYS A 209 -13.82 -19.59 -20.14
C LYS A 209 -13.80 -18.96 -18.75
N VAL A 210 -13.42 -17.68 -18.65
CA VAL A 210 -13.47 -16.92 -17.38
C VAL A 210 -14.91 -16.84 -16.86
N LYS A 211 -15.89 -16.55 -17.73
CA LYS A 211 -17.30 -16.55 -17.35
C LYS A 211 -17.77 -17.92 -16.87
N ASP A 212 -17.46 -18.99 -17.59
CA ASP A 212 -17.87 -20.35 -17.24
C ASP A 212 -17.32 -20.76 -15.85
N VAL A 213 -16.07 -20.40 -15.57
CA VAL A 213 -15.47 -20.63 -14.25
C VAL A 213 -16.19 -19.83 -13.17
N LEU A 214 -16.47 -18.54 -13.41
CA LEU A 214 -17.13 -17.69 -12.43
C LEU A 214 -18.58 -18.12 -12.18
N GLU A 215 -19.37 -18.33 -13.23
CA GLU A 215 -20.77 -18.77 -13.16
C GLU A 215 -20.90 -20.16 -12.53
N GLY A 216 -19.89 -21.04 -12.71
CA GLY A 216 -19.84 -22.33 -12.02
C GLY A 216 -19.62 -22.25 -10.50
N HIS A 217 -19.09 -21.14 -9.98
CA HIS A 217 -18.69 -20.99 -8.57
C HIS A 217 -19.51 -19.96 -7.80
N CYS A 218 -19.99 -18.90 -8.45
CA CYS A 218 -20.77 -17.85 -7.81
C CYS A 218 -21.86 -17.28 -8.71
N ASP A 219 -23.01 -16.98 -8.11
CA ASP A 219 -24.07 -16.23 -8.76
C ASP A 219 -23.81 -14.73 -8.56
N PHE A 220 -23.88 -13.96 -9.63
CA PHE A 220 -23.81 -12.51 -9.56
C PHE A 220 -25.18 -11.95 -9.15
N VAL A 221 -25.21 -11.19 -8.06
CA VAL A 221 -26.41 -10.56 -7.54
C VAL A 221 -26.26 -9.05 -7.49
N ASP A 222 -27.37 -8.33 -7.69
CA ASP A 222 -27.41 -6.88 -7.59
C ASP A 222 -27.01 -6.41 -6.18
N ALA A 223 -26.13 -5.41 -6.10
CA ALA A 223 -25.59 -4.93 -4.84
C ALA A 223 -26.65 -4.38 -3.88
N LYS A 224 -27.76 -3.82 -4.38
CA LYS A 224 -28.86 -3.33 -3.54
C LYS A 224 -29.68 -4.48 -2.98
N LYS A 225 -29.88 -5.55 -3.75
CA LYS A 225 -30.51 -6.79 -3.26
C LYS A 225 -29.68 -7.45 -2.17
N LEU A 226 -28.36 -7.56 -2.39
CA LEU A 226 -27.46 -8.14 -1.39
C LEU A 226 -27.52 -7.35 -0.07
N LYS A 227 -27.42 -6.02 -0.13
CA LYS A 227 -27.52 -5.16 1.05
C LYS A 227 -28.87 -5.25 1.76
N ALA A 228 -29.96 -5.33 1.00
CA ALA A 228 -31.30 -5.52 1.57
C ALA A 228 -31.42 -6.89 2.27
N ALA A 229 -30.82 -7.93 1.70
CA ALA A 229 -30.81 -9.27 2.27
C ALA A 229 -29.96 -9.33 3.54
N GLU A 230 -28.80 -8.67 3.57
CA GLU A 230 -27.95 -8.54 4.75
C GLU A 230 -28.70 -7.86 5.91
N ASN A 231 -29.44 -6.79 5.64
CA ASN A 231 -30.23 -6.08 6.65
C ASN A 231 -31.41 -6.90 7.21
N LEU A 232 -31.86 -7.91 6.46
CA LEU A 232 -32.95 -8.82 6.85
C LEU A 232 -32.43 -10.16 7.35
N SER A 233 -31.11 -10.35 7.40
CA SER A 233 -30.50 -11.61 7.84
C SER A 233 -30.68 -11.80 9.35
N THR A 234 -31.04 -13.01 9.74
CA THR A 234 -31.11 -13.45 11.14
C THR A 234 -30.08 -14.56 11.38
N PRO A 235 -29.68 -14.81 12.65
CA PRO A 235 -28.79 -15.91 12.97
C PRO A 235 -29.30 -17.26 12.45
N GLU A 236 -30.62 -17.53 12.51
CA GLU A 236 -31.18 -18.78 11.98
C GLU A 236 -31.08 -18.87 10.45
N LEU A 237 -31.10 -17.72 9.75
CA LEU A 237 -30.97 -17.68 8.30
C LEU A 237 -29.55 -18.08 7.86
N LEU A 238 -28.53 -17.75 8.65
CA LEU A 238 -27.12 -18.06 8.35
C LEU A 238 -26.79 -19.54 8.50
N GLU A 239 -27.62 -20.31 9.20
CA GLU A 239 -27.49 -21.76 9.34
C GLU A 239 -28.08 -22.53 8.15
N LYS A 240 -28.76 -21.84 7.23
CA LYS A 240 -29.36 -22.45 6.03
C LYS A 240 -28.33 -22.85 4.98
N THR A 241 -28.76 -23.70 4.06
CA THR A 241 -27.90 -24.16 2.96
C THR A 241 -27.59 -23.03 1.97
N LYS A 242 -26.49 -23.18 1.21
CA LYS A 242 -26.09 -22.22 0.17
C LYS A 242 -27.20 -21.93 -0.85
N HIS A 243 -28.01 -22.94 -1.18
CA HIS A 243 -29.11 -22.80 -2.14
C HIS A 243 -30.23 -21.92 -1.58
N GLU A 244 -30.64 -22.16 -0.32
CA GLU A 244 -31.66 -21.36 0.35
C GLU A 244 -31.22 -19.90 0.57
N LEU A 245 -29.94 -19.68 0.89
CA LEU A 245 -29.39 -18.33 1.02
C LEU A 245 -29.40 -17.58 -0.32
N ARG A 246 -29.09 -18.27 -1.43
CA ARG A 246 -29.15 -17.69 -2.77
C ARG A 246 -30.58 -17.33 -3.15
N GLU A 247 -31.53 -18.22 -2.92
CA GLU A 247 -32.95 -17.98 -3.18
C GLU A 247 -33.46 -16.80 -2.35
N PHE A 248 -33.08 -16.72 -1.08
CA PHE A 248 -33.41 -15.58 -0.22
C PHE A 248 -32.89 -14.25 -0.78
N ILE A 249 -31.62 -14.18 -1.19
CA ILE A 249 -31.03 -12.96 -1.76
C ILE A 249 -31.72 -12.57 -3.08
N GLN A 250 -32.02 -13.54 -3.94
CA GLN A 250 -32.67 -13.28 -5.23
C GLN A 250 -34.11 -12.77 -5.07
N ASN A 251 -34.84 -13.33 -4.10
CA ASN A 251 -36.23 -12.99 -3.79
C ASN A 251 -36.37 -11.78 -2.85
N THR A 252 -35.27 -11.27 -2.31
CA THR A 252 -35.29 -10.07 -1.46
C THR A 252 -35.76 -8.87 -2.27
N LYS A 253 -36.85 -8.25 -1.82
CA LYS A 253 -37.34 -7.00 -2.39
C LYS A 253 -36.42 -5.86 -1.98
N VAL A 254 -35.88 -5.16 -2.98
CA VAL A 254 -35.15 -3.91 -2.72
C VAL A 254 -36.17 -2.87 -2.26
N PRO A 255 -36.08 -2.36 -1.03
CA PRO A 255 -36.99 -1.32 -0.58
C PRO A 255 -36.83 -0.09 -1.48
N GLN A 256 -37.95 0.51 -1.86
CA GLN A 256 -37.87 1.73 -2.66
C GLN A 256 -37.28 2.86 -1.81
N ARG A 257 -36.51 3.78 -2.40
CA ARG A 257 -35.92 4.95 -1.71
C ARG A 257 -36.94 5.67 -0.82
N ARG A 258 -38.19 5.73 -1.28
CA ARG A 258 -39.33 6.28 -0.54
C ARG A 258 -39.63 5.51 0.76
N GLU A 259 -39.63 4.18 0.72
CA GLU A 259 -39.85 3.33 1.89
C GLU A 259 -38.71 3.41 2.88
N GLU A 260 -37.46 3.48 2.40
CA GLU A 260 -36.28 3.68 3.27
C GLU A 260 -36.37 5.00 4.05
N ILE A 261 -36.74 6.09 3.37
CA ILE A 261 -36.92 7.41 4.01
C ILE A 261 -38.08 7.37 5.01
N LEU A 262 -39.20 6.75 4.66
CA LEU A 262 -40.33 6.61 5.58
C LEU A 262 -39.96 5.82 6.84
N ARG A 263 -39.16 4.77 6.70
CA ARG A 263 -38.66 3.97 7.83
C ARG A 263 -37.69 4.76 8.71
N ALA A 264 -36.74 5.48 8.10
CA ALA A 264 -35.81 6.33 8.84
C ALA A 264 -36.52 7.46 9.61
N VAL A 265 -37.55 8.08 9.02
CA VAL A 265 -38.34 9.11 9.69
C VAL A 265 -39.15 8.51 10.84
N GLU A 266 -39.76 7.34 10.66
CA GLU A 266 -40.47 6.63 11.73
C GLU A 266 -39.53 6.30 12.89
N GLU A 267 -38.36 5.70 12.63
CA GLU A 267 -37.37 5.36 13.67
C GLU A 267 -36.92 6.58 14.47
N VAL A 268 -36.63 7.71 13.81
CA VAL A 268 -36.23 8.96 14.49
C VAL A 268 -37.37 9.50 15.35
N VAL A 269 -38.59 9.57 14.81
CA VAL A 269 -39.74 10.16 15.53
C VAL A 269 -40.18 9.27 16.70
N THR A 270 -40.11 7.95 16.54
CA THR A 270 -40.32 6.99 17.63
C THR A 270 -39.21 7.07 18.68
N GLY A 271 -37.93 7.16 18.26
CA GLY A 271 -36.79 7.35 19.17
C GLY A 271 -36.85 8.67 19.96
N MET A 272 -37.51 9.69 19.41
CA MET A 272 -37.80 10.96 20.10
C MET A 272 -39.00 10.87 21.07
N GLY A 273 -39.65 9.71 21.19
CA GLY A 273 -40.85 9.53 22.03
C GLY A 273 -42.06 10.33 21.57
N LYS A 274 -42.09 10.77 20.31
CA LYS A 274 -43.19 11.57 19.73
C LYS A 274 -44.32 10.72 19.13
N ILE A 275 -44.11 9.41 19.09
CA ILE A 275 -45.10 8.40 18.72
C ILE A 275 -45.17 7.43 19.89
N ALA A 276 -46.35 7.32 20.50
CA ALA A 276 -46.61 6.43 21.62
C ALA A 276 -47.23 5.11 21.17
N THR A 277 -47.90 5.09 20.00
CA THR A 277 -48.64 3.92 19.53
C THR A 277 -48.28 3.49 18.09
N PRO A 278 -48.43 2.19 17.75
CA PRO A 278 -48.27 1.70 16.38
C PRO A 278 -49.23 2.35 15.37
N ASP A 279 -50.39 2.82 15.82
CA ASP A 279 -51.37 3.49 14.95
C ASP A 279 -50.95 4.92 14.59
N GLU A 280 -50.31 5.63 15.52
CA GLU A 280 -49.70 6.94 15.23
C GLU A 280 -48.57 6.82 14.21
N ALA A 281 -47.76 5.76 14.29
CA ALA A 281 -46.71 5.46 13.30
C ALA A 281 -47.31 5.21 11.90
N LYS A 282 -48.40 4.45 11.81
CA LYS A 282 -49.15 4.25 10.56
C LYS A 282 -49.71 5.55 10.00
N GLN A 283 -50.30 6.40 10.85
CA GLN A 283 -50.82 7.69 10.41
C GLN A 283 -49.71 8.61 9.90
N LEU A 284 -48.54 8.64 10.56
CA LEU A 284 -47.39 9.40 10.11
C LEU A 284 -46.94 8.95 8.71
N LYS A 285 -46.77 7.63 8.51
CA LYS A 285 -46.42 7.06 7.20
C LYS A 285 -47.43 7.44 6.12
N LEU A 286 -48.73 7.37 6.42
CA LEU A 286 -49.79 7.71 5.47
C LEU A 286 -49.76 9.20 5.09
N ARG A 287 -49.57 10.09 6.08
CA ARG A 287 -49.50 11.54 5.86
C ARG A 287 -48.26 11.94 5.06
N LEU A 288 -47.09 11.43 5.43
CA LEU A 288 -45.85 11.68 4.69
C LEU A 288 -45.93 11.13 3.26
N SER A 289 -46.45 9.91 3.10
CA SER A 289 -46.63 9.30 1.79
C SER A 289 -47.53 10.11 0.87
N ASN A 290 -48.55 10.78 1.41
CA ASN A 290 -49.48 11.59 0.64
C ASN A 290 -49.05 13.06 0.48
N HIS A 291 -48.00 13.50 1.17
CA HIS A 291 -47.56 14.89 1.14
C HIS A 291 -46.94 15.26 -0.23
N PRO A 292 -47.40 16.35 -0.90
CA PRO A 292 -46.98 16.70 -2.26
C PRO A 292 -45.46 16.89 -2.41
N LYS A 293 -44.84 17.66 -1.51
CA LYS A 293 -43.38 17.87 -1.52
C LYS A 293 -42.61 16.57 -1.26
N PHE A 294 -43.14 15.68 -0.43
CA PHE A 294 -42.47 14.42 -0.13
C PHE A 294 -42.46 13.51 -1.36
N LYS A 295 -43.59 13.43 -2.09
CA LYS A 295 -43.66 12.72 -3.37
C LYS A 295 -42.66 13.24 -4.40
N GLU A 296 -42.39 14.55 -4.41
CA GLU A 296 -41.43 15.19 -5.32
C GLU A 296 -39.97 14.84 -4.96
N PHE A 297 -39.62 14.80 -3.67
CA PHE A 297 -38.28 14.44 -3.19
C PHE A 297 -37.95 12.94 -3.26
N THR A 298 -38.97 12.07 -3.34
CA THR A 298 -38.80 10.60 -3.33
C THR A 298 -39.06 9.92 -4.68
N LYS A 299 -39.21 10.68 -5.77
CA LYS A 299 -39.13 10.15 -7.14
C LYS A 299 -37.70 9.71 -7.46
#